data_AF-A0A2D9SZU6-F1
#
_entry.id   AF-A0A2D9SZU6-F1
#
_cell.length_a   1.000
_cell.length_b   1.000
_cell.length_c   1.000
_cell.angle_alpha   90.00
_cell.angle_beta   90.00
_cell.angle_gamma   90.00
#
_symmetry.space_group_name_H-M   'P 1'
#
loop_
_entity.id
_entity.type
_entity.pdbx_description
1 polymer ?
#
loop_
_entity_poly.entity_id
_entity_poly.type
_entity_poly.pdbx_seq_one_letter_code
_entity_poly.pdbx_strand_id
1 'polypeptide(L)'
;MRTERGATTVTIRGDRFDDSTEVYIGDRKIDGARVSGRTISFAAPAGATGVITVRHGGEALVVGRYAGTVAQRQARSSAERRTEAQTRWRERRAQLAAEEAERQAALEAREAALAQNRAERRRARLATIREQYEQRFLAQTAVQDEMALHAARVARIERMQRLVDVKYEDELAVRIEVLSEREDQRHEARMADLRAAFQGS
;
A
#
# COMPACT_ATOMS: atom_id res chain seq x y z
N MET A 1 32.30 54.68 4.89
CA MET A 1 31.74 54.12 6.13
C MET A 1 31.46 52.63 5.88
N ARG A 2 32.36 51.73 6.32
CA ARG A 2 32.23 50.28 6.10
C ARG A 2 31.27 49.71 7.14
N THR A 3 30.07 49.33 6.75
CA THR A 3 29.19 48.48 7.55
C THR A 3 29.72 47.06 7.46
N GLU A 4 30.35 46.57 8.54
CA GLU A 4 30.74 45.17 8.65
C GLU A 4 29.47 44.29 8.63
N ARG A 5 29.25 43.63 7.49
CA ARG A 5 28.15 42.66 7.32
C ARG A 5 28.39 41.49 8.27
N GLY A 6 27.69 41.47 9.41
CA GLY A 6 27.73 40.37 10.38
C GLY A 6 27.81 40.77 11.84
N ALA A 7 27.89 42.06 12.18
CA ALA A 7 27.97 42.49 13.57
C ALA A 7 26.60 42.37 14.27
N THR A 8 26.56 41.66 15.41
CA THR A 8 25.38 41.65 16.29
C THR A 8 25.25 43.00 16.97
N THR A 9 24.11 43.66 16.80
CA THR A 9 23.84 44.91 17.53
C THR A 9 23.47 44.57 18.97
N VAL A 10 24.26 45.03 19.93
CA VAL A 10 23.99 44.88 21.35
C VAL A 10 23.41 46.19 21.85
N THR A 11 22.30 46.11 22.60
CA THR A 11 21.67 47.27 23.24
C THR A 11 21.70 47.08 24.75
N ILE A 12 22.34 48.01 25.45
CA ILE A 12 22.36 48.10 26.90
C ILE A 12 21.35 49.18 27.31
N ARG A 13 20.48 48.87 28.26
CA ARG A 13 19.55 49.83 28.85
C ARG A 13 19.98 50.14 30.28
N GLY A 14 19.94 51.40 30.66
CA GLY A 14 20.33 51.90 31.97
C GLY A 14 19.95 53.37 32.12
N ASP A 15 20.62 54.06 33.03
CA ASP A 15 20.42 55.48 33.31
C ASP A 15 21.77 56.19 33.41
N ARG A 16 21.76 57.52 33.18
CA ARG A 16 22.94 58.41 33.24
C ARG A 16 24.06 58.06 32.26
N PHE A 17 23.72 57.61 31.05
CA PHE A 17 24.70 57.51 29.98
C PHE A 17 24.85 58.86 29.27
N ASP A 18 26.09 59.25 29.03
CA ASP A 18 26.45 60.45 28.27
C ASP A 18 27.59 60.16 27.29
N ASP A 19 28.02 61.17 26.55
CA ASP A 19 29.06 61.03 25.52
C ASP A 19 30.44 60.62 26.06
N SER A 20 30.65 60.69 27.38
CA SER A 20 31.87 60.21 28.04
C SER A 20 31.82 58.71 28.36
N THR A 21 30.67 58.06 28.18
CA THR A 21 30.47 56.66 28.53
C THR A 21 31.13 55.74 27.51
N GLU A 22 32.03 54.89 27.99
CA GLU A 22 32.80 53.95 27.16
C GLU A 22 32.30 52.52 27.34
N VAL A 23 32.25 51.74 26.25
CA VAL A 23 31.87 50.33 26.30
C VAL A 23 33.04 49.45 25.90
N TYR A 24 33.23 48.38 26.66
CA TYR A 24 34.27 47.38 26.47
C TYR A 24 33.65 45.99 26.33
N ILE A 25 34.28 45.12 25.54
CA ILE A 25 34.06 43.68 25.55
C ILE A 25 35.41 43.01 25.88
N GLY A 26 35.51 42.37 27.05
CA GLY A 26 36.80 41.99 27.61
C GLY A 26 37.65 43.24 27.87
N ASP A 27 38.87 43.25 27.35
CA ASP A 27 39.80 44.39 27.47
C ASP A 27 39.74 45.35 26.27
N ARG A 28 38.88 45.09 25.29
CA ARG A 28 38.81 45.88 24.05
C ARG A 28 37.70 46.92 24.11
N LYS A 29 38.05 48.19 23.92
CA LYS A 29 37.11 49.29 23.73
C LYS A 29 36.36 49.14 22.42
N ILE A 30 35.05 49.40 22.43
CA ILE A 30 34.20 49.40 21.24
C ILE A 30 34.06 50.83 20.71
N ASP A 31 34.76 51.11 19.63
CA ASP A 31 34.67 52.39 18.94
C ASP A 31 33.34 52.49 18.17
N GLY A 32 32.63 53.61 18.31
CA GLY A 32 31.36 53.86 17.61
C GLY A 32 30.10 53.38 18.33
N ALA A 33 30.17 53.15 19.64
CA ALA A 33 28.96 53.00 20.46
C ALA A 33 28.12 54.29 20.42
N ARG A 34 26.82 54.14 20.13
CA ARG A 34 25.86 55.24 20.17
C ARG A 34 25.22 55.29 21.54
N VAL A 35 25.52 56.35 22.27
CA VAL A 35 24.94 56.63 23.58
C VAL A 35 23.76 57.58 23.42
N SER A 36 22.64 57.25 24.06
CA SER A 36 21.45 58.09 24.10
C SER A 36 20.80 57.94 25.46
N GLY A 37 21.22 58.78 26.42
CA GLY A 37 20.67 58.97 27.78
C GLY A 37 20.47 57.73 28.64
N ARG A 38 19.56 56.85 28.19
CA ARG A 38 19.17 55.59 28.81
C ARG A 38 19.58 54.34 28.03
N THR A 39 20.17 54.50 26.84
CA THR A 39 20.52 53.39 25.97
C THR A 39 21.93 53.55 25.41
N ILE A 40 22.66 52.44 25.34
CA ILE A 40 23.88 52.35 24.56
C ILE A 40 23.68 51.25 23.52
N SER A 41 23.91 51.57 22.26
CA SER A 41 23.83 50.61 21.16
C SER A 41 25.15 50.55 20.41
N PHE A 42 25.67 49.36 20.19
CA PHE A 42 26.92 49.19 19.46
C PHE A 42 26.89 47.90 18.64
N ALA A 43 27.68 47.90 17.57
CA ALA A 43 27.91 46.72 16.76
C ALA A 43 29.06 45.92 17.40
N ALA A 44 28.77 44.75 17.94
CA ALA A 44 29.82 43.89 18.50
C ALA A 44 30.73 43.36 17.36
N PRO A 45 32.06 43.51 17.47
CA PRO A 45 32.98 43.02 16.45
C PRO A 45 32.85 41.52 16.22
N ALA A 46 33.05 41.06 14.99
CA ALA A 46 33.04 39.64 14.67
C ALA A 46 34.09 38.89 15.51
N GLY A 47 33.68 37.78 16.14
CA GLY A 47 34.57 36.97 16.99
C GLY A 47 34.86 37.54 18.39
N ALA A 48 34.33 38.73 18.74
CA ALA A 48 34.46 39.25 20.09
C ALA A 48 33.80 38.29 21.10
N THR A 49 34.53 37.96 22.16
CA THR A 49 34.02 37.22 23.31
C THR A 49 34.59 37.83 24.57
N GLY A 50 33.80 37.91 25.63
CA GLY A 50 34.24 38.54 26.87
C GLY A 50 33.11 39.14 27.67
N VAL A 51 33.43 39.63 28.86
CA VAL A 51 32.50 40.38 29.70
C VAL A 51 32.28 41.76 29.08
N ILE A 52 31.03 42.17 28.94
CA ILE A 52 30.69 43.53 28.52
C ILE A 52 30.78 44.42 29.77
N THR A 53 31.59 45.46 29.68
CA THR A 53 31.81 46.42 30.75
C THR A 53 31.51 47.82 30.25
N VAL A 54 30.75 48.60 31.00
CA VAL A 54 30.48 50.02 30.75
C VAL A 54 31.31 50.84 31.73
N ARG A 55 32.05 51.84 31.25
CA ARG A 55 32.85 52.74 32.07
C ARG A 55 32.33 54.17 31.96
N HIS A 56 32.20 54.84 33.10
CA HIS A 56 31.77 56.23 33.19
C HIS A 56 32.38 56.87 34.45
N GLY A 57 33.00 58.05 34.32
CA GLY A 57 33.56 58.78 35.46
C GLY A 57 34.65 58.04 36.26
N GLY A 58 35.31 57.04 35.69
CA GLY A 58 36.31 56.20 36.37
C GLY A 58 35.75 54.93 37.02
N GLU A 59 34.42 54.78 37.08
CA GLU A 59 33.78 53.54 37.54
C GLU A 59 33.57 52.57 36.38
N ALA A 60 33.63 51.26 36.67
CA ALA A 60 33.42 50.19 35.70
C ALA A 60 32.31 49.24 36.17
N LEU A 61 31.26 49.11 35.36
CA LEU A 61 30.11 48.25 35.63
C LEU A 61 30.07 47.08 34.63
N VAL A 62 30.03 45.86 35.16
CA VAL A 62 29.81 44.65 34.35
C VAL A 62 28.32 44.49 34.05
N VAL A 63 27.96 44.52 32.77
CA VAL A 63 26.57 44.46 32.31
C VAL A 63 26.18 43.10 31.71
N GLY A 64 27.15 42.23 31.43
CA GLY A 64 26.88 40.86 30.97
C GLY A 64 28.09 40.20 30.32
N ARG A 65 27.91 39.04 29.69
CA ARG A 65 28.95 38.36 28.90
C ARG A 65 28.50 38.20 27.46
N TYR A 66 29.32 38.65 26.51
CA TYR A 66 29.11 38.47 25.09
C TYR A 66 29.88 37.23 24.60
N ALA A 67 29.18 36.34 23.88
CA ALA A 67 29.75 35.15 23.27
C ALA A 67 29.33 35.08 21.78
N GLY A 68 29.92 35.95 20.94
CA GLY A 68 29.51 36.11 19.54
C GLY A 68 29.62 34.86 18.67
N THR A 69 30.44 33.88 19.06
CA THR A 69 30.65 32.63 18.32
C THR A 69 29.48 31.65 18.38
N VAL A 70 28.62 31.72 19.40
CA VAL A 70 27.54 30.73 19.59
C VAL A 70 26.36 30.97 18.65
N ALA A 71 25.91 32.22 18.51
CA ALA A 71 24.77 32.57 17.66
C ALA A 71 25.04 32.31 16.17
N GLN A 72 26.25 32.63 15.70
CA GLN A 72 26.62 32.43 14.28
C GLN A 72 26.82 30.93 13.94
N ARG A 73 27.36 30.13 14.88
CA ARG A 73 27.38 28.65 14.75
C ARG A 73 25.98 28.06 14.77
N GLN A 74 25.10 28.53 15.66
CA GLN A 74 23.71 28.07 15.73
C GLN A 74 22.95 28.39 14.43
N ALA A 75 23.11 29.59 13.87
CA ALA A 75 22.49 29.95 12.60
C ALA A 75 22.97 29.08 11.43
N ARG A 76 24.29 28.85 11.28
CA ARG A 76 24.83 27.93 10.25
C ARG A 76 24.34 26.49 10.44
N SER A 77 24.37 25.99 11.68
CA SER A 77 23.83 24.66 12.02
C SER A 77 22.33 24.52 11.72
N SER A 78 21.57 25.62 11.79
CA SER A 78 20.14 25.62 11.49
C SER A 78 19.87 25.62 9.99
N ALA A 79 20.70 26.32 9.21
CA ALA A 79 20.62 26.33 7.76
C ALA A 79 21.01 24.96 7.19
N GLU A 80 22.09 24.36 7.69
CA GLU A 80 22.55 23.00 7.32
C GLU A 80 21.48 21.95 7.64
N ARG A 81 20.87 21.99 8.84
CA ARG A 81 19.77 21.10 9.21
C ARG A 81 18.55 21.25 8.30
N ARG A 82 18.23 22.47 7.87
CA ARG A 82 17.12 22.71 6.92
C ARG A 82 17.43 22.11 5.55
N THR A 83 18.66 22.28 5.06
CA THR A 83 19.06 21.70 3.77
C THR A 83 19.05 20.17 3.82
N GLU A 84 19.57 19.56 4.89
CA GLU A 84 19.51 18.10 5.07
C GLU A 84 18.08 17.58 5.17
N ALA A 85 17.22 18.25 5.93
CA ALA A 85 15.80 17.89 6.04
C ALA A 85 15.08 18.00 4.70
N GLN A 86 15.37 19.04 3.90
CA GLN A 86 14.81 19.19 2.56
C GLN A 86 15.28 18.09 1.62
N THR A 87 16.56 17.71 1.65
CA THR A 87 17.09 16.62 0.83
C THR A 87 16.44 15.29 1.21
N ARG A 88 16.41 14.95 2.51
CA ARG A 88 15.73 13.73 3.00
C ARG A 88 14.25 13.70 2.64
N TRP A 89 13.56 14.85 2.70
CA TRP A 89 12.17 14.93 2.29
C TRP A 89 11.97 14.69 0.79
N ARG A 90 12.84 15.24 -0.07
CA ARG A 90 12.79 14.99 -1.52
C ARG A 90 13.06 13.52 -1.84
N GLU A 91 14.08 12.92 -1.21
CA GLU A 91 14.39 11.51 -1.36
C GLU A 91 13.21 10.63 -0.92
N ARG A 92 12.62 10.93 0.24
CA ARG A 92 11.45 10.18 0.72
C ARG A 92 10.25 10.31 -0.21
N ARG A 93 10.00 11.50 -0.75
CA ARG A 93 8.92 11.71 -1.73
C ARG A 93 9.15 10.94 -3.02
N ALA A 94 10.40 10.90 -3.50
CA ALA A 94 10.77 10.11 -4.68
C ALA A 94 10.57 8.60 -4.42
N GLN A 95 10.96 8.11 -3.25
CA GLN A 95 10.72 6.71 -2.85
C GLN A 95 9.22 6.38 -2.81
N LEU A 96 8.40 7.21 -2.16
CA LEU A 96 6.96 7.00 -2.09
C LEU A 96 6.31 6.99 -3.48
N ALA A 97 6.73 7.90 -4.37
CA ALA A 97 6.24 7.94 -5.74
C ALA A 97 6.62 6.67 -6.53
N ALA A 98 7.83 6.14 -6.33
CA ALA A 98 8.26 4.88 -6.92
C ALA A 98 7.45 3.69 -6.39
N GLU A 99 7.25 3.61 -5.07
CA GLU A 99 6.43 2.58 -4.41
C GLU A 99 4.95 2.64 -4.86
N GLU A 100 4.40 3.84 -5.08
CA GLU A 100 3.06 4.02 -5.66
C GLU A 100 2.98 3.55 -7.10
N ALA A 101 3.95 3.92 -7.93
CA ALA A 101 4.02 3.48 -9.33
C ALA A 101 4.14 1.96 -9.45
N GLU A 102 4.97 1.33 -8.61
CA GLU A 102 5.11 -0.13 -8.57
C GLU A 102 3.81 -0.82 -8.14
N ARG A 103 3.14 -0.32 -7.11
CA ARG A 103 1.83 -0.83 -6.68
C ARG A 103 0.78 -0.71 -7.77
N GLN A 104 0.74 0.44 -8.46
CA GLN A 104 -0.20 0.66 -9.55
C GLN A 104 0.07 -0.29 -10.73
N ALA A 105 1.34 -0.44 -11.13
CA ALA A 105 1.74 -1.38 -12.18
C ALA A 105 1.40 -2.84 -11.81
N ALA A 106 1.59 -3.22 -10.54
CA ALA A 106 1.22 -4.56 -10.06
C ALA A 106 -0.30 -4.80 -10.10
N LEU A 107 -1.11 -3.78 -9.77
CA LEU A 107 -2.57 -3.85 -9.90
C LEU A 107 -3.00 -4.02 -11.36
N GLU A 108 -2.45 -3.20 -12.26
CA GLU A 108 -2.74 -3.27 -13.70
C GLU A 108 -2.33 -4.62 -14.29
N ALA A 109 -1.15 -5.14 -13.91
CA ALA A 109 -0.70 -6.46 -14.33
C ALA A 109 -1.64 -7.58 -13.83
N ARG A 110 -2.11 -7.49 -12.58
CA ARG A 110 -3.08 -8.44 -12.02
C ARG A 110 -4.43 -8.35 -12.74
N GLU A 111 -4.91 -7.16 -13.03
CA GLU A 111 -6.15 -6.97 -13.78
C GLU A 111 -6.03 -7.49 -15.22
N ALA A 112 -4.91 -7.26 -15.88
CA ALA A 112 -4.60 -7.78 -17.21
C ALA A 112 -4.57 -9.33 -17.21
N ALA A 113 -3.89 -9.93 -16.23
CA ALA A 113 -3.87 -11.39 -16.06
C ALA A 113 -5.28 -11.94 -15.79
N LEU A 114 -6.06 -11.26 -14.95
CA LEU A 114 -7.45 -11.62 -14.72
C LEU A 114 -8.28 -11.50 -15.99
N ALA A 115 -8.04 -10.48 -16.82
CA ALA A 115 -8.75 -10.23 -18.07
C ALA A 115 -8.46 -11.32 -19.12
N GLN A 116 -7.19 -11.67 -19.30
CA GLN A 116 -6.75 -12.77 -20.18
C GLN A 116 -7.42 -14.10 -19.78
N ASN A 117 -7.47 -14.39 -18.47
CA ASN A 117 -8.03 -15.63 -17.96
C ASN A 117 -9.57 -15.62 -17.80
N ARG A 118 -10.28 -14.57 -18.22
CA ARG A 118 -11.75 -14.49 -18.07
C ARG A 118 -12.47 -15.63 -18.79
N ALA A 119 -12.05 -15.94 -20.01
CA ALA A 119 -12.71 -16.97 -20.81
C ALA A 119 -12.55 -18.36 -20.18
N GLU A 120 -11.35 -18.70 -19.74
CA GLU A 120 -11.05 -19.94 -19.05
C GLU A 120 -11.81 -20.06 -17.72
N ARG A 121 -11.77 -19.01 -16.88
CA ARG A 121 -12.54 -19.02 -15.62
C ARG A 121 -14.04 -19.19 -15.85
N ARG A 122 -14.60 -18.58 -16.90
CA ARG A 122 -16.01 -18.79 -17.28
C ARG A 122 -16.27 -20.24 -17.70
N ARG A 123 -15.39 -20.84 -18.49
CA ARG A 123 -15.49 -22.26 -18.87
C ARG A 123 -15.42 -23.18 -17.64
N ALA A 124 -14.45 -22.97 -16.76
CA ALA A 124 -14.30 -23.73 -15.53
C ALA A 124 -15.54 -23.58 -14.63
N ARG A 125 -16.04 -22.36 -14.44
CA ARG A 125 -17.26 -22.12 -13.66
C ARG A 125 -18.48 -22.80 -14.26
N LEU A 126 -18.65 -22.76 -15.58
CA LEU A 126 -19.74 -23.45 -16.26
C LEU A 126 -19.61 -24.97 -16.11
N ALA A 127 -18.39 -25.52 -16.16
CA ALA A 127 -18.15 -26.94 -15.92
C ALA A 127 -18.57 -27.33 -14.49
N THR A 128 -18.17 -26.57 -13.46
CA THR A 128 -18.61 -26.79 -12.08
C THR A 128 -20.13 -26.71 -11.93
N ILE A 129 -20.78 -25.73 -12.58
CA ILE A 129 -22.25 -25.62 -12.54
C ILE A 129 -22.91 -26.83 -13.20
N ARG A 130 -22.38 -27.29 -14.34
CA ARG A 130 -22.89 -28.49 -15.02
C ARG A 130 -22.74 -29.73 -14.16
N GLU A 131 -21.58 -29.92 -13.54
CA GLU A 131 -21.33 -31.05 -12.65
C GLU A 131 -22.27 -31.03 -11.44
N GLN A 132 -22.46 -29.87 -10.80
CA GLN A 132 -23.41 -29.71 -9.70
C GLN A 132 -24.85 -29.98 -10.13
N TYR A 133 -25.22 -29.52 -11.33
CA TYR A 133 -26.55 -29.77 -11.89
C TYR A 133 -26.76 -31.26 -12.17
N GLU A 134 -25.76 -31.93 -12.74
CA GLU A 134 -25.77 -33.38 -13.00
C GLU A 134 -25.84 -34.19 -11.71
N GLN A 135 -25.04 -33.85 -10.70
CA GLN A 135 -25.12 -34.50 -9.38
C GLN A 135 -26.50 -34.34 -8.74
N ARG A 136 -27.11 -33.14 -8.82
CA ARG A 136 -28.47 -32.91 -8.32
C ARG A 136 -29.53 -33.68 -9.10
N PHE A 137 -29.38 -33.76 -10.42
CA PHE A 137 -30.25 -34.55 -11.29
C PHE A 137 -30.17 -36.04 -10.91
N LEU A 138 -28.95 -36.58 -10.81
CA LEU A 138 -28.73 -37.96 -10.41
C LEU A 138 -29.22 -38.24 -8.99
N ALA A 139 -29.15 -37.28 -8.08
CA ALA A 139 -29.64 -37.45 -6.71
C ALA A 139 -31.19 -37.51 -6.60
N GLN A 140 -31.94 -37.23 -7.67
CA GLN A 140 -33.39 -37.32 -7.63
C GLN A 140 -33.86 -38.76 -7.50
N THR A 141 -34.80 -39.01 -6.59
CA THR A 141 -35.39 -40.34 -6.37
C THR A 141 -35.95 -40.93 -7.67
N ALA A 142 -36.67 -40.14 -8.48
CA ALA A 142 -37.23 -40.61 -9.75
C ALA A 142 -36.16 -41.06 -10.76
N VAL A 143 -34.99 -40.43 -10.75
CA VAL A 143 -33.84 -40.82 -11.60
C VAL A 143 -33.21 -42.09 -11.06
N GLN A 144 -33.00 -42.18 -9.74
CA GLN A 144 -32.49 -43.39 -9.09
C GLN A 144 -33.40 -44.60 -9.31
N ASP A 145 -34.72 -44.42 -9.22
CA ASP A 145 -35.71 -45.47 -9.46
C ASP A 145 -35.66 -45.97 -10.91
N GLU A 146 -35.55 -45.07 -11.90
CA GLU A 146 -35.43 -45.43 -13.31
C GLU A 146 -34.09 -46.15 -13.60
N MET A 147 -32.98 -45.68 -13.01
CA MET A 147 -31.68 -46.36 -13.13
C MET A 147 -31.72 -47.77 -12.54
N ALA A 148 -32.31 -47.94 -11.36
CA ALA A 148 -32.47 -49.24 -10.72
C ALA A 148 -33.37 -50.19 -11.55
N LEU A 149 -34.46 -49.66 -12.09
CA LEU A 149 -35.38 -50.40 -12.96
C LEU A 149 -34.70 -50.87 -14.25
N HIS A 150 -33.97 -49.97 -14.91
CA HIS A 150 -33.21 -50.29 -16.13
C HIS A 150 -32.14 -51.35 -15.86
N ALA A 151 -31.33 -51.18 -14.80
CA ALA A 151 -30.32 -52.16 -14.40
C ALA A 151 -30.93 -53.56 -14.15
N ALA A 152 -32.08 -53.63 -13.50
CA ALA A 152 -32.78 -54.90 -13.27
C ALA A 152 -33.27 -55.56 -14.57
N ARG A 153 -33.71 -54.76 -15.55
CA ARG A 153 -34.17 -55.23 -16.87
C ARG A 153 -32.99 -55.68 -17.73
N VAL A 154 -31.91 -54.91 -17.82
CA VAL A 154 -30.68 -55.29 -18.51
C VAL A 154 -30.11 -56.60 -17.95
N ALA A 155 -30.01 -56.72 -16.62
CA ALA A 155 -29.54 -57.96 -16.00
C ALA A 155 -30.42 -59.19 -16.34
N ARG A 156 -31.71 -58.99 -16.61
CA ARG A 156 -32.60 -60.05 -17.11
C ARG A 156 -32.30 -60.39 -18.57
N ILE A 157 -32.11 -59.38 -19.42
CA ILE A 157 -31.76 -59.55 -20.84
C ILE A 157 -30.43 -60.28 -20.98
N GLU A 158 -29.40 -59.89 -20.23
CA GLU A 158 -28.10 -60.57 -20.20
C GLU A 158 -28.18 -62.03 -19.73
N ARG A 159 -29.08 -62.34 -18.78
CA ARG A 159 -29.34 -63.73 -18.38
C ARG A 159 -29.97 -64.52 -19.52
N MET A 160 -30.90 -63.93 -20.27
CA MET A 160 -31.48 -64.59 -21.45
C MET A 160 -30.41 -64.81 -22.53
N GLN A 161 -29.55 -63.83 -22.77
CA GLN A 161 -28.48 -63.92 -23.76
C GLN A 161 -27.51 -65.06 -23.45
N ARG A 162 -27.07 -65.17 -22.18
CA ARG A 162 -26.24 -66.30 -21.72
C ARG A 162 -26.90 -67.67 -21.93
N LEU A 163 -28.24 -67.77 -21.86
CA LEU A 163 -28.94 -69.03 -22.11
C LEU A 163 -28.97 -69.38 -23.59
N VAL A 164 -29.09 -68.38 -24.46
CA VAL A 164 -29.05 -68.59 -25.91
C VAL A 164 -27.68 -69.02 -26.38
N ASP A 165 -26.62 -68.39 -25.85
CA ASP A 165 -25.23 -68.72 -26.19
C ASP A 165 -24.90 -70.20 -25.89
N VAL A 166 -25.53 -70.78 -24.87
CA VAL A 166 -25.35 -72.20 -24.50
C VAL A 166 -26.16 -73.15 -25.39
N LYS A 167 -27.31 -72.71 -25.92
CA LYS A 167 -28.26 -73.57 -26.64
C LYS A 167 -28.16 -73.47 -28.17
N TYR A 168 -27.40 -72.51 -28.69
CA TYR A 168 -27.23 -72.26 -30.14
C TYR A 168 -28.56 -72.01 -30.88
N GLU A 169 -29.42 -71.14 -30.32
CA GLU A 169 -30.70 -70.76 -30.94
C GLU A 169 -30.62 -69.35 -31.58
N ASP A 170 -30.21 -69.29 -32.85
CA ASP A 170 -29.96 -68.02 -33.58
C ASP A 170 -31.16 -67.07 -33.61
N GLU A 171 -32.39 -67.58 -33.80
CA GLU A 171 -33.58 -66.74 -33.84
C GLU A 171 -33.89 -66.09 -32.48
N LEU A 172 -33.61 -66.82 -31.38
CA LEU A 172 -33.78 -66.30 -30.03
C LEU A 172 -32.73 -65.23 -29.70
N ALA A 173 -31.50 -65.38 -30.24
CA ALA A 173 -30.45 -64.37 -30.10
C ALA A 173 -30.87 -63.02 -30.69
N VAL A 174 -31.37 -63.02 -31.93
CA VAL A 174 -31.85 -61.81 -32.61
C VAL A 174 -33.00 -61.15 -31.84
N ARG A 175 -33.93 -61.95 -31.30
CA ARG A 175 -35.05 -61.41 -30.49
C ARG A 175 -34.56 -60.76 -29.19
N ILE A 176 -33.53 -61.32 -28.54
CA ILE A 176 -32.95 -60.75 -27.32
C ILE A 176 -32.20 -59.45 -27.63
N GLU A 177 -31.48 -59.39 -28.74
CA GLU A 177 -30.80 -58.17 -29.20
C GLU A 177 -31.81 -57.02 -29.42
N VAL A 178 -32.91 -57.29 -30.15
CA VAL A 178 -34.00 -56.32 -30.34
C VAL A 178 -34.64 -55.90 -29.01
N LEU A 179 -34.75 -56.81 -28.04
CA LEU A 179 -35.23 -56.47 -26.70
C LEU A 179 -34.25 -55.58 -25.95
N SER A 180 -32.94 -55.79 -26.09
CA SER A 180 -31.90 -54.94 -25.51
C SER A 180 -31.97 -53.53 -26.08
N GLU A 181 -31.95 -53.39 -27.41
CA GLU A 181 -32.04 -52.08 -28.07
C GLU A 181 -33.30 -51.32 -27.66
N ARG A 182 -34.44 -52.01 -27.56
CA ARG A 182 -35.71 -51.40 -27.15
C ARG A 182 -35.70 -50.97 -25.68
N GLU A 183 -35.04 -51.74 -24.81
CA GLU A 183 -34.86 -51.40 -23.40
C GLU A 183 -34.00 -50.13 -23.26
N ASP A 184 -32.91 -50.04 -24.03
CA ASP A 184 -32.01 -48.88 -24.05
C ASP A 184 -32.74 -47.63 -24.56
N GLN A 185 -33.44 -47.73 -25.70
CA GLN A 185 -34.24 -46.62 -26.24
C GLN A 185 -35.30 -46.12 -25.24
N ARG A 186 -35.96 -47.03 -24.51
CA ARG A 186 -36.93 -46.65 -23.49
C ARG A 186 -36.26 -45.95 -22.31
N HIS A 187 -35.11 -46.45 -21.86
CA HIS A 187 -34.35 -45.82 -20.79
C HIS A 187 -33.89 -44.43 -21.19
N GLU A 188 -33.34 -44.26 -22.39
CA GLU A 188 -32.93 -42.97 -22.94
C GLU A 188 -34.09 -41.98 -23.02
N ALA A 189 -35.24 -42.40 -23.58
CA ALA A 189 -36.45 -41.57 -23.65
C ALA A 189 -36.91 -41.14 -22.25
N ARG A 190 -36.89 -42.06 -21.27
CA ARG A 190 -37.29 -41.75 -19.91
C ARG A 190 -36.32 -40.81 -19.19
N MET A 191 -35.01 -40.99 -19.40
CA MET A 191 -33.99 -40.08 -18.88
C MET A 191 -34.08 -38.68 -19.51
N ALA A 192 -34.45 -38.60 -20.80
CA ALA A 192 -34.72 -37.34 -21.46
C ALA A 192 -35.94 -36.62 -20.86
N ASP A 193 -37.04 -37.34 -20.61
CA ASP A 193 -38.24 -36.79 -19.96
C ASP A 193 -37.93 -36.29 -18.54
N LEU A 194 -37.22 -37.08 -17.74
CA LEU A 194 -36.83 -36.71 -16.38
C LEU A 194 -35.92 -35.48 -16.38
N ARG A 195 -34.99 -35.40 -17.34
CA ARG A 195 -34.12 -34.24 -17.51
C ARG A 195 -34.90 -32.99 -17.91
N ALA A 196 -35.89 -33.12 -18.80
CA ALA A 196 -36.77 -32.02 -19.18
C ALA A 196 -37.62 -31.52 -17.98
N ALA A 197 -38.17 -32.45 -17.20
CA ALA A 197 -38.93 -32.13 -15.99
C ALA A 197 -38.06 -31.40 -14.94
N PHE A 198 -36.81 -31.84 -14.74
CA PHE A 198 -35.88 -31.18 -13.83
C PHE A 198 -35.46 -29.77 -14.29
N GLN A 199 -35.38 -29.53 -15.60
CA GLN A 199 -35.08 -28.20 -16.14
C GLN A 199 -36.25 -27.21 -16.01
N GLY A 200 -37.48 -27.72 -15.96
CA GLY A 200 -38.70 -26.91 -15.82
C GLY A 200 -39.15 -26.64 -14.38
N SER A 201 -38.45 -27.19 -13.38
CA SER A 201 -38.74 -27.07 -11.94
C SER A 201 -37.90 -25.97 -11.29
#